data_AF-A0A6G0WJG8-F1
#
_entry.id   AF-A0A6G0WJG8-F1
#
_cell.length_a   1.000
_cell.length_b   1.000
_cell.length_c   1.000
_cell.angle_alpha   90.00
_cell.angle_beta   90.00
_cell.angle_gamma   90.00
#
_symmetry.space_group_name_H-M   'P 1'
#
loop_
_entity.id
_entity.type
_entity.pdbx_description
1 polymer ?
#
loop_
_entity_poly.entity_id
_entity_poly.type
_entity_poly.pdbx_seq_one_letter_code
_entity_poly.pdbx_strand_id
1 'polypeptide(L)'
;MPLRLALWSPILAPFFTVVTLITCFAIAKAKDIYVGSLSWPYFSDMGRDDPAYYVFVVGLCLTAIFLLLTWWFNWHFQASVLSHSAAKQTAPPSLSRCNTAASIMGMISTIGLPILSIYRVSYPHPEVHNYAAYFFFVFQAAAVLLNTYVSRRILTIISENASQVPTRLLVSIQRAWRVQIAFASIFLVAFILYIPVGLALVCEFARLTQAKCIDLNLGVEYCTVTVRLDATNTKLYDYSNCYSINQMRAGAQLACILTLVGYAVSFVFHELHHDKDEATYEHTTG
;
A
#
# COMPACT_ATOMS: atom_id res chain seq x y z
N MET A 1 12.41 -22.76 -6.56
CA MET A 1 11.40 -22.18 -5.64
C MET A 1 11.29 -20.64 -5.70
N PRO A 2 12.37 -19.82 -5.80
CA PRO A 2 12.24 -18.36 -5.71
C PRO A 2 11.52 -17.69 -6.89
N LEU A 3 11.60 -18.27 -8.10
CA LEU A 3 11.01 -17.69 -9.32
C LEU A 3 9.48 -17.62 -9.29
N ARG A 4 8.80 -18.64 -8.73
CA ARG A 4 7.34 -18.63 -8.61
C ARG A 4 6.89 -17.56 -7.60
N LEU A 5 7.58 -17.44 -6.48
CA LEU A 5 7.28 -16.41 -5.49
C LEU A 5 7.45 -15.01 -6.07
N ALA A 6 8.47 -14.78 -6.90
CA ALA A 6 8.65 -13.49 -7.56
C ALA A 6 7.54 -13.11 -8.52
N LEU A 7 7.03 -14.08 -9.29
CA LEU A 7 5.91 -13.86 -10.21
C LEU A 7 4.60 -13.57 -9.47
N TRP A 8 4.33 -14.31 -8.39
CA TRP A 8 3.04 -14.25 -7.69
C TRP A 8 2.96 -13.14 -6.62
N SER A 9 4.06 -12.77 -5.97
CA SER A 9 4.06 -11.75 -4.91
C SER A 9 3.40 -10.41 -5.32
N PRO A 10 3.74 -9.80 -6.48
CA PRO A 10 3.11 -8.55 -6.91
C PRO A 10 1.62 -8.69 -7.29
N ILE A 11 1.11 -9.92 -7.40
CA ILE A 11 -0.32 -10.21 -7.63
C ILE A 11 -1.02 -10.47 -6.30
N LEU A 12 -0.39 -11.23 -5.41
CA LEU A 12 -0.97 -11.66 -4.14
C LEU A 12 -1.13 -10.49 -3.15
N ALA A 13 -0.19 -9.53 -3.09
CA ALA A 13 -0.35 -8.35 -2.24
C ALA A 13 -1.61 -7.52 -2.62
N PRO A 14 -1.81 -7.14 -3.91
CA PRO A 14 -3.06 -6.58 -4.39
C PRO A 14 -4.30 -7.43 -4.09
N PHE A 15 -4.23 -8.73 -4.37
CA PHE A 15 -5.35 -9.63 -4.17
C PHE A 15 -5.84 -9.61 -2.71
N PHE A 16 -4.94 -9.82 -1.75
CA PHE A 16 -5.31 -9.79 -0.33
C PHE A 16 -5.82 -8.41 0.09
N THR A 17 -5.21 -7.32 -0.39
CA THR A 17 -5.69 -5.96 -0.10
C THR A 17 -7.14 -5.76 -0.56
N VAL A 18 -7.44 -6.09 -1.82
CA VAL A 18 -8.77 -5.89 -2.42
C VAL A 18 -9.81 -6.81 -1.80
N VAL A 19 -9.49 -8.09 -1.59
CA VAL A 19 -10.39 -9.04 -0.93
C VAL A 19 -10.71 -8.58 0.49
N THR A 20 -9.72 -8.08 1.24
CA THR A 20 -9.92 -7.55 2.59
C THR A 20 -10.84 -6.33 2.57
N LEU A 21 -10.59 -5.38 1.67
CA LEU A 21 -11.43 -4.18 1.48
C LEU A 21 -12.89 -4.55 1.22
N ILE A 22 -13.12 -5.40 0.23
CA ILE A 22 -14.47 -5.82 -0.18
C ILE A 22 -15.16 -6.59 0.94
N THR A 23 -14.45 -7.50 1.60
CA THR A 23 -15.05 -8.33 2.65
C THR A 23 -15.39 -7.52 3.89
N CYS A 24 -14.50 -6.62 4.35
CA CYS A 24 -14.82 -5.73 5.48
C CYS A 24 -15.99 -4.79 5.15
N PHE A 25 -16.04 -4.23 3.93
CA PHE A 25 -17.17 -3.42 3.48
C PHE A 25 -18.48 -4.22 3.48
N ALA A 26 -18.47 -5.43 2.92
CA ALA A 26 -19.64 -6.30 2.87
C ALA A 26 -20.14 -6.67 4.27
N ILE A 27 -19.24 -7.00 5.20
CA ILE A 27 -19.60 -7.28 6.60
C ILE A 27 -20.18 -6.03 7.27
N ALA A 28 -19.53 -4.87 7.11
CA ALA A 28 -20.00 -3.62 7.70
C ALA A 28 -21.40 -3.25 7.22
N LYS A 29 -21.68 -3.44 5.93
CA LYS A 29 -23.01 -3.21 5.35
C LYS A 29 -24.04 -4.26 5.78
N ALA A 30 -23.69 -5.53 5.79
CA ALA A 30 -24.64 -6.60 6.13
C ALA A 30 -25.05 -6.61 7.61
N LYS A 31 -24.22 -6.02 8.49
CA LYS A 31 -24.46 -5.96 9.93
C LYS A 31 -24.80 -4.55 10.44
N ASP A 32 -25.01 -3.59 9.54
CA ASP A 32 -25.26 -2.18 9.88
C ASP A 32 -24.23 -1.61 10.88
N ILE A 33 -22.95 -1.97 10.69
CA ILE A 33 -21.87 -1.51 11.57
C ILE A 33 -21.68 -0.02 11.37
N TYR A 34 -21.66 0.72 12.49
CA TYR A 34 -21.35 2.14 12.46
C TYR A 34 -19.86 2.36 12.15
N VAL A 35 -19.61 2.86 10.94
CA VAL A 35 -18.28 3.13 10.36
C VAL A 35 -17.94 4.62 10.37
N GLY A 36 -18.56 5.38 11.27
CA GLY A 36 -18.48 6.83 11.30
C GLY A 36 -19.60 7.49 10.51
N SER A 37 -19.69 8.82 10.62
CA SER A 37 -20.74 9.65 10.00
C SER A 37 -20.41 10.09 8.56
N LEU A 38 -19.44 9.44 7.91
CA LEU A 38 -19.00 9.75 6.54
C LEU A 38 -19.78 8.96 5.49
N SER A 39 -19.97 9.56 4.30
CA SER A 39 -20.51 8.84 3.14
C SER A 39 -19.54 7.76 2.65
N TRP A 40 -18.24 8.06 2.65
CA TRP A 40 -17.19 7.07 2.47
C TRP A 40 -16.31 7.03 3.72
N PRO A 41 -16.35 5.94 4.50
CA PRO A 41 -15.65 5.84 5.78
C PRO A 41 -14.16 5.55 5.60
N TYR A 42 -13.38 5.77 6.65
CA TYR A 42 -12.01 5.25 6.69
C TYR A 42 -12.04 3.72 6.66
N PHE A 43 -11.08 3.12 5.97
CA PHE A 43 -11.06 1.66 5.83
C PHE A 43 -10.91 0.95 7.18
N SER A 44 -10.14 1.54 8.06
CA SER A 44 -9.91 1.03 9.41
C SER A 44 -11.19 0.96 10.27
N ASP A 45 -12.18 1.82 10.03
CA ASP A 45 -13.47 1.74 10.73
C ASP A 45 -14.31 0.55 10.23
N MET A 46 -14.18 0.19 8.95
CA MET A 46 -14.87 -0.99 8.39
C MET A 46 -14.29 -2.31 8.92
N GLY A 47 -13.02 -2.32 9.32
CA GLY A 47 -12.34 -3.48 9.93
C GLY A 47 -12.31 -3.47 11.46
N ARG A 48 -13.09 -2.61 12.12
CA ARG A 48 -12.99 -2.43 13.58
C ARG A 48 -13.66 -3.53 14.39
N ASP A 49 -14.88 -3.89 14.01
CA ASP A 49 -15.77 -4.74 14.82
C ASP A 49 -15.78 -6.19 14.31
N ASP A 50 -16.07 -7.13 15.21
CA ASP A 50 -16.07 -8.55 14.86
C ASP A 50 -17.31 -8.93 14.00
N PRO A 51 -17.14 -9.76 12.95
CA PRO A 51 -15.93 -10.51 12.58
C PRO A 51 -15.00 -9.79 11.59
N ALA A 52 -15.34 -8.58 11.11
CA ALA A 52 -14.54 -7.86 10.11
C ALA A 52 -13.11 -7.58 10.59
N TYR A 53 -12.91 -7.42 11.90
CA TYR A 53 -11.59 -7.33 12.51
C TYR A 53 -10.65 -8.46 12.14
N TYR A 54 -11.09 -9.71 12.24
CA TYR A 54 -10.24 -10.86 11.92
C TYR A 54 -9.85 -10.89 10.45
N VAL A 55 -10.79 -10.50 9.57
CA VAL A 55 -10.53 -10.35 8.13
C VAL A 55 -9.50 -9.25 7.89
N PHE A 56 -9.65 -8.11 8.55
CA PHE A 56 -8.75 -6.96 8.44
C PHE A 56 -7.32 -7.31 8.87
N VAL A 57 -7.16 -7.98 10.02
CA VAL A 57 -5.85 -8.41 10.53
C VAL A 57 -5.20 -9.42 9.60
N VAL A 58 -5.87 -10.53 9.30
CA VAL A 58 -5.30 -11.59 8.45
C VAL A 58 -4.96 -11.04 7.06
N GLY A 59 -5.87 -10.25 6.49
CA GLY A 59 -5.72 -9.62 5.20
C GLY A 59 -4.52 -8.69 5.10
N LEU A 60 -4.35 -7.80 6.08
CA LEU A 60 -3.22 -6.85 6.11
C LEU A 60 -1.89 -7.51 6.48
N CYS A 61 -1.89 -8.56 7.30
CA CYS A 61 -0.70 -9.37 7.54
C CYS A 61 -0.23 -10.10 6.27
N LEU A 62 -1.15 -10.74 5.53
CA LEU A 62 -0.81 -11.37 4.26
C LEU A 62 -0.34 -10.36 3.23
N THR A 63 -1.02 -9.21 3.14
CA THR A 63 -0.60 -8.09 2.29
C THR A 63 0.82 -7.65 2.62
N ALA A 64 1.16 -7.50 3.91
CA ALA A 64 2.49 -7.10 4.35
C ALA A 64 3.57 -8.09 3.90
N ILE A 65 3.33 -9.39 4.06
CA ILE A 65 4.27 -10.44 3.65
C ILE A 65 4.52 -10.38 2.14
N PHE A 66 3.47 -10.34 1.32
CA PHE A 66 3.64 -10.33 -0.13
C PHE A 66 4.18 -9.00 -0.66
N LEU A 67 3.89 -7.87 0.01
CA LEU A 67 4.45 -6.58 -0.33
C LEU A 67 5.95 -6.51 0.01
N LEU A 68 6.36 -7.10 1.13
CA LEU A 68 7.77 -7.24 1.52
C LEU A 68 8.54 -8.01 0.43
N LEU A 69 8.00 -9.16 0.03
CA LEU A 69 8.58 -9.97 -1.05
C LEU A 69 8.60 -9.22 -2.38
N THR A 70 7.55 -8.47 -2.71
CA THR A 70 7.48 -7.66 -3.93
C THR A 70 8.62 -6.64 -3.99
N TRP A 71 8.86 -5.91 -2.89
CA TRP A 71 9.97 -4.96 -2.80
C TRP A 71 11.34 -5.65 -2.89
N TRP A 72 11.49 -6.82 -2.26
CA TRP A 72 12.71 -7.62 -2.36
C TRP A 72 13.00 -8.09 -3.79
N PHE A 73 12.00 -8.60 -4.51
CA PHE A 73 12.17 -9.04 -5.89
C PHE A 73 12.39 -7.86 -6.85
N ASN A 74 11.75 -6.72 -6.62
CA ASN A 74 12.02 -5.49 -7.34
C ASN A 74 13.49 -5.06 -7.21
N TRP A 75 14.03 -5.09 -5.99
CA TRP A 75 15.44 -4.79 -5.74
C TRP A 75 16.36 -5.69 -6.56
N HIS A 76 16.15 -7.01 -6.48
CA HIS A 76 16.94 -8.00 -7.21
C HIS A 76 16.88 -7.79 -8.73
N PHE A 77 15.67 -7.57 -9.27
CA PHE A 77 15.49 -7.30 -10.69
C PHE A 77 16.29 -6.06 -11.11
N GLN A 78 16.09 -4.93 -10.44
CA GLN A 78 16.79 -3.68 -10.79
C GLN A 78 18.31 -3.78 -10.57
N ALA A 79 18.76 -4.48 -9.53
CA ALA A 79 20.18 -4.71 -9.28
C ALA A 79 20.81 -5.57 -10.39
N SER A 80 20.13 -6.63 -10.83
CA SER A 80 20.57 -7.47 -11.94
C SER A 80 20.70 -6.65 -13.22
N VAL A 81 19.67 -5.85 -13.54
CA VAL A 81 19.68 -4.97 -14.71
C VAL A 81 20.82 -3.96 -14.66
N LEU A 82 21.06 -3.33 -13.50
CA LEU A 82 22.17 -2.38 -13.32
C LEU A 82 23.56 -3.03 -13.36
N SER A 83 23.64 -4.33 -13.06
CA SER A 83 24.90 -5.08 -13.10
C SER A 83 25.27 -5.56 -14.50
N HIS A 84 24.31 -5.59 -15.43
CA HIS A 84 24.52 -5.97 -16.83
C HIS A 84 25.53 -5.03 -17.51
N SER A 85 26.39 -5.56 -18.37
CA SER A 85 27.51 -4.83 -19.00
C SER A 85 27.09 -3.49 -19.63
N ALA A 86 26.04 -3.51 -20.44
CA ALA A 86 25.44 -2.34 -21.07
C ALA A 86 25.02 -1.24 -20.08
N ALA A 87 24.43 -1.61 -18.94
CA ALA A 87 24.00 -0.64 -17.93
C ALA A 87 25.15 -0.20 -17.01
N LYS A 88 26.06 -1.12 -16.65
CA LYS A 88 27.14 -0.91 -15.69
C LYS A 88 28.14 0.15 -16.14
N GLN A 89 28.37 0.27 -17.45
CA GLN A 89 29.30 1.28 -18.00
C GLN A 89 28.74 2.71 -17.92
N THR A 90 27.41 2.86 -17.98
CA THR A 90 26.73 4.16 -18.03
C THR A 90 26.11 4.56 -16.69
N ALA A 91 25.74 3.60 -15.85
CA ALA A 91 25.00 3.84 -14.62
C ALA A 91 25.89 4.45 -13.53
N PRO A 92 25.52 5.61 -12.94
CA PRO A 92 26.26 6.17 -11.82
C PRO A 92 26.08 5.31 -10.56
N PRO A 93 27.10 5.17 -9.69
CA PRO A 93 27.00 4.40 -8.44
C PRO A 93 25.90 4.87 -7.49
N SER A 94 25.47 6.13 -7.61
CA SER A 94 24.33 6.67 -6.84
C SER A 94 23.00 5.99 -7.21
N LEU A 95 22.83 5.51 -8.44
CA LEU A 95 21.60 4.86 -8.89
C LEU A 95 21.38 3.52 -8.19
N SER A 96 22.43 2.71 -8.04
CA SER A 96 22.36 1.46 -7.25
C SER A 96 22.03 1.74 -5.79
N ARG A 97 22.58 2.81 -5.20
CA ARG A 97 22.24 3.23 -3.83
C ARG A 97 20.77 3.65 -3.71
N CYS A 98 20.25 4.37 -4.72
CA CYS A 98 18.83 4.73 -4.77
C CYS A 98 17.92 3.51 -4.88
N ASN A 99 18.27 2.50 -5.70
CA ASN A 99 17.54 1.23 -5.77
C ASN A 99 17.45 0.54 -4.39
N THR A 100 18.60 0.39 -3.73
CA THR A 100 18.66 -0.21 -2.39
C THR A 100 17.84 0.60 -1.38
N ALA A 101 17.97 1.94 -1.37
CA ALA A 101 17.20 2.80 -0.48
C ALA A 101 15.68 2.69 -0.72
N ALA A 102 15.24 2.73 -1.98
CA ALA A 102 13.83 2.59 -2.35
C ALA A 102 13.24 1.28 -1.83
N SER A 103 13.97 0.18 -2.03
CA SER A 103 13.54 -1.15 -1.65
C SER A 103 13.54 -1.34 -0.12
N ILE A 104 14.55 -0.84 0.58
CA ILE A 104 14.57 -0.84 2.06
C ILE A 104 13.39 -0.06 2.63
N MET A 105 13.12 1.15 2.12
CA MET A 105 11.98 1.94 2.57
C MET A 105 10.65 1.21 2.32
N GLY A 106 10.50 0.61 1.15
CA GLY A 106 9.34 -0.19 0.80
C GLY A 106 9.15 -1.38 1.74
N MET A 107 10.22 -2.13 2.02
CA MET A 107 10.19 -3.27 2.94
C MET A 107 9.88 -2.84 4.38
N ILE A 108 10.53 -1.80 4.89
CA ILE A 108 10.31 -1.28 6.25
C ILE A 108 8.86 -0.80 6.41
N SER A 109 8.29 -0.14 5.39
CA SER A 109 6.91 0.34 5.45
C SER A 109 5.91 -0.77 5.83
N THR A 110 6.15 -2.00 5.36
CA THR A 110 5.23 -3.13 5.54
C THR A 110 4.98 -3.49 7.00
N ILE A 111 5.89 -3.14 7.90
CA ILE A 111 5.73 -3.33 9.35
C ILE A 111 4.53 -2.55 9.89
N GLY A 112 4.19 -1.42 9.27
CA GLY A 112 3.02 -0.62 9.66
C GLY A 112 1.70 -1.34 9.45
N LEU A 113 1.60 -2.24 8.46
CA LEU A 113 0.34 -2.92 8.11
C LEU A 113 -0.15 -3.89 9.20
N PRO A 114 0.67 -4.83 9.73
CA PRO A 114 0.27 -5.64 10.86
C PRO A 114 -0.08 -4.81 12.09
N ILE A 115 0.75 -3.81 12.43
CA ILE A 115 0.53 -2.98 13.62
C ILE A 115 -0.80 -2.22 13.51
N LEU A 116 -1.04 -1.51 12.41
CA LEU A 116 -2.30 -0.78 12.24
C LEU A 116 -3.50 -1.73 12.21
N SER A 117 -3.34 -2.96 11.71
CA SER A 117 -4.45 -3.92 11.67
C SER A 117 -4.81 -4.48 13.05
N ILE A 118 -3.81 -4.76 13.89
CA ILE A 118 -3.99 -5.37 15.22
C ILE A 118 -4.56 -4.36 16.20
N TYR A 119 -4.04 -3.12 16.18
CA TYR A 119 -4.53 -2.03 17.01
C TYR A 119 -5.81 -1.46 16.39
N ARG A 120 -6.97 -1.82 16.96
CA ARG A 120 -8.29 -1.39 16.48
C ARG A 120 -8.48 0.12 16.67
N VAL A 121 -9.02 0.77 15.66
CA VAL A 121 -9.52 2.15 15.81
C VAL A 121 -10.60 2.15 16.89
N SER A 122 -10.59 3.16 17.76
CA SER A 122 -11.55 3.31 18.89
C SER A 122 -11.32 2.44 20.13
N TYR A 123 -10.40 1.50 20.10
CA TYR A 123 -10.03 0.65 21.25
C TYR A 123 -8.75 1.16 21.93
N PRO A 124 -8.25 0.55 23.03
CA PRO A 124 -7.06 1.03 23.71
C PRO A 124 -5.90 1.26 22.74
N HIS A 125 -5.24 2.41 22.87
CA HIS A 125 -4.15 2.87 22.02
C HIS A 125 -4.52 3.18 20.56
N PRO A 126 -5.58 3.96 20.27
CA PRO A 126 -5.94 4.32 18.90
C PRO A 126 -4.86 5.18 18.21
N GLU A 127 -3.98 5.82 18.97
CA GLU A 127 -2.80 6.53 18.46
C GLU A 127 -1.81 5.60 17.78
N VAL A 128 -1.63 4.37 18.27
CA VAL A 128 -0.69 3.39 17.69
C VAL A 128 -1.16 2.97 16.30
N HIS A 129 -2.47 2.78 16.12
CA HIS A 129 -3.07 2.56 14.81
C HIS A 129 -2.72 3.68 13.84
N ASN A 130 -2.96 4.93 14.25
CA ASN A 130 -2.74 6.10 13.40
C ASN A 130 -1.27 6.29 13.05
N TYR A 131 -0.36 6.16 14.03
CA TYR A 131 1.08 6.27 13.79
C TYR A 131 1.59 5.15 12.87
N ALA A 132 1.10 3.93 13.03
CA ALA A 132 1.46 2.83 12.14
C ALA A 132 0.96 3.04 10.70
N ALA A 133 -0.24 3.60 10.53
CA ALA A 133 -0.74 4.01 9.22
C ALA A 133 0.12 5.12 8.60
N TYR A 134 0.46 6.17 9.35
CA TYR A 134 1.32 7.24 8.86
C TYR A 134 2.72 6.72 8.50
N PHE A 135 3.29 5.87 9.35
CA PHE A 135 4.55 5.21 9.10
C PHE A 135 4.53 4.44 7.78
N PHE A 136 3.52 3.59 7.57
CA PHE A 136 3.36 2.85 6.32
C PHE A 136 3.30 3.81 5.12
N PHE A 137 2.38 4.78 5.12
CA PHE A 137 2.18 5.65 3.96
C PHE A 137 3.37 6.58 3.67
N VAL A 138 4.04 7.12 4.69
CA VAL A 138 5.21 8.00 4.51
C VAL A 138 6.38 7.23 3.90
N PHE A 139 6.73 6.07 4.45
CA PHE A 139 7.80 5.24 3.90
C PHE A 139 7.45 4.71 2.51
N GLN A 140 6.20 4.31 2.29
CA GLN A 140 5.75 3.84 1.00
C GLN A 140 5.75 4.97 -0.05
N ALA A 141 5.44 6.22 0.34
CA ALA A 141 5.55 7.37 -0.56
C ALA A 141 6.99 7.63 -1.00
N ALA A 142 7.94 7.59 -0.06
CA ALA A 142 9.36 7.70 -0.39
C ALA A 142 9.82 6.55 -1.29
N ALA A 143 9.44 5.31 -0.97
CA ALA A 143 9.78 4.13 -1.76
C ALA A 143 9.25 4.20 -3.20
N VAL A 144 7.97 4.56 -3.37
CA VAL A 144 7.32 4.72 -4.68
C VAL A 144 8.02 5.80 -5.51
N LEU A 145 8.32 6.96 -4.90
CA LEU A 145 9.01 8.05 -5.58
C LEU A 145 10.41 7.65 -6.06
N LEU A 146 11.23 7.12 -5.16
CA LEU A 146 12.59 6.71 -5.51
C LEU A 146 12.57 5.57 -6.52
N ASN A 147 11.69 4.58 -6.38
CA ASN A 147 11.60 3.47 -7.31
C ASN A 147 11.16 3.91 -8.72
N THR A 148 10.20 4.84 -8.81
CA THR A 148 9.76 5.41 -10.09
C THR A 148 10.91 6.19 -10.75
N TYR A 149 11.68 6.93 -9.96
CA TYR A 149 12.90 7.60 -10.43
C TYR A 149 13.95 6.60 -10.94
N VAL A 150 14.26 5.55 -10.16
CA VAL A 150 15.23 4.52 -10.53
C VAL A 150 14.80 3.81 -11.82
N SER A 151 13.53 3.42 -11.91
CA SER A 151 12.97 2.76 -13.10
C SER A 151 13.04 3.66 -14.34
N ARG A 152 12.82 4.98 -14.19
CA ARG A 152 13.01 5.94 -15.28
C ARG A 152 14.47 5.99 -15.74
N ARG A 153 15.41 6.06 -14.80
CA ARG A 153 16.85 6.11 -15.13
C ARG A 153 17.33 4.83 -15.80
N ILE A 154 16.87 3.67 -15.33
CA ILE A 154 17.12 2.38 -15.97
C ILE A 154 16.57 2.38 -17.40
N LEU A 155 15.33 2.82 -17.60
CA LEU A 155 14.73 2.91 -18.94
C LEU A 155 15.56 3.79 -19.89
N THR A 156 16.05 4.95 -19.43
CA THR A 156 16.91 5.82 -20.24
C THR A 156 18.20 5.11 -20.64
N ILE A 157 18.91 4.50 -19.69
CA ILE A 157 20.20 3.80 -19.95
C ILE A 157 20.01 2.62 -20.92
N ILE A 158 18.94 1.85 -20.75
CA ILE A 158 18.65 0.70 -21.62
C ILE A 158 18.24 1.18 -23.02
N SER A 159 17.49 2.28 -23.11
CA SER A 159 17.11 2.85 -24.40
C SER A 159 18.31 3.38 -25.18
N GLU A 160 19.30 3.97 -24.50
CA GLU A 160 20.54 4.44 -25.13
C GLU A 160 21.39 3.26 -25.63
N ASN A 161 21.36 2.13 -24.92
CA ASN A 161 22.08 0.91 -25.25
C ASN A 161 21.20 -0.16 -25.93
N ALA A 162 20.12 0.25 -26.62
CA ALA A 162 19.08 -0.66 -27.12
C ALA A 162 19.59 -1.78 -28.04
N SER A 163 20.72 -1.56 -28.73
CA SER A 163 21.36 -2.57 -29.60
C SER A 163 22.04 -3.72 -28.82
N GLN A 164 22.33 -3.52 -27.53
CA GLN A 164 23.06 -4.47 -26.68
C GLN A 164 22.17 -5.21 -25.68
N VAL A 165 20.85 -4.98 -25.72
CA VAL A 165 19.89 -5.52 -24.76
C VAL A 165 18.69 -6.15 -25.48
N PRO A 166 18.11 -7.23 -24.93
CA PRO A 166 16.93 -7.85 -25.54
C PRO A 166 15.76 -6.86 -25.65
N THR A 167 15.11 -6.81 -26.82
CA THR A 167 13.94 -5.93 -27.05
C THR A 167 12.82 -6.17 -26.05
N ARG A 168 12.64 -7.42 -25.59
CA ARG A 168 11.63 -7.78 -24.58
C ARG A 168 11.85 -7.06 -23.25
N LEU A 169 13.10 -6.98 -22.79
CA LEU A 169 13.47 -6.28 -21.56
C LEU A 169 13.15 -4.78 -21.66
N LEU A 170 13.47 -4.15 -22.79
CA LEU A 170 13.14 -2.73 -23.03
C LEU A 170 11.63 -2.49 -22.96
N VAL A 171 10.83 -3.32 -23.65
CA VAL A 171 9.36 -3.22 -23.65
C VAL A 171 8.78 -3.45 -22.25
N SER A 172 9.30 -4.45 -21.52
CA SER A 172 8.93 -4.74 -20.14
C SER A 172 9.14 -3.53 -19.23
N ILE A 173 10.35 -2.97 -19.22
CA ILE A 173 10.71 -1.82 -18.36
C ILE A 173 9.92 -0.57 -18.75
N GLN A 174 9.69 -0.36 -20.05
CA GLN A 174 8.88 0.76 -20.52
C GLN A 174 7.42 0.65 -20.03
N ARG A 175 6.82 -0.55 -20.08
CA ARG A 175 5.47 -0.80 -19.56
C ARG A 175 5.41 -0.61 -18.05
N ALA A 176 6.36 -1.19 -17.32
CA ALA A 176 6.47 -1.03 -15.87
C ALA A 176 6.53 0.45 -15.49
N TRP A 177 7.43 1.21 -16.11
CA TRP A 177 7.59 2.64 -15.81
C TRP A 177 6.33 3.46 -16.10
N ARG A 178 5.62 3.20 -17.21
CA ARG A 178 4.36 3.90 -17.54
C ARG A 178 3.28 3.66 -16.48
N VAL A 179 3.16 2.43 -15.99
CA VAL A 179 2.22 2.10 -14.90
C VAL A 179 2.66 2.77 -13.60
N GLN A 180 3.95 2.70 -13.28
CA GLN A 180 4.52 3.34 -12.08
C GLN A 180 4.25 4.84 -12.06
N ILE A 181 4.59 5.59 -13.12
CA ILE A 181 4.42 7.04 -13.10
C ILE A 181 2.96 7.46 -13.02
N ALA A 182 2.05 6.73 -13.69
CA ALA A 182 0.61 6.99 -13.62
C ALA A 182 0.08 6.82 -12.18
N PHE A 183 0.34 5.67 -11.57
CA PHE A 183 -0.15 5.40 -10.22
C PHE A 183 0.60 6.19 -9.14
N ALA A 184 1.92 6.41 -9.28
CA ALA A 184 2.71 7.23 -8.36
C ALA A 184 2.22 8.67 -8.30
N SER A 185 1.84 9.25 -9.45
CA SER A 185 1.34 10.62 -9.51
C SER A 185 0.03 10.78 -8.75
N ILE A 186 -0.93 9.87 -8.99
CA ILE A 186 -2.23 9.88 -8.29
C ILE A 186 -2.03 9.56 -6.80
N PHE A 187 -1.18 8.58 -6.50
CA PHE A 187 -0.83 8.20 -5.13
C PHE A 187 -0.27 9.40 -4.35
N LEU A 188 0.63 10.20 -4.94
CA LEU A 188 1.21 11.36 -4.27
C LEU A 188 0.18 12.44 -3.97
N VAL A 189 -0.71 12.74 -4.92
CA VAL A 189 -1.81 13.69 -4.69
C VAL A 189 -2.69 13.21 -3.54
N ALA A 190 -3.10 11.93 -3.58
CA ALA A 190 -3.88 11.32 -2.51
C ALA A 190 -3.14 11.34 -1.16
N PHE A 191 -1.84 11.03 -1.15
CA PHE A 191 -1.01 11.03 0.06
C PHE A 191 -0.95 12.42 0.69
N ILE A 192 -0.72 13.46 -0.13
CA ILE A 192 -0.68 14.85 0.31
C ILE A 192 -2.02 15.27 0.91
N LEU A 193 -3.13 14.92 0.26
CA LEU A 193 -4.47 15.22 0.77
C LEU A 193 -4.80 14.45 2.05
N TYR A 194 -4.37 13.20 2.17
CA TYR A 194 -4.68 12.35 3.32
C TYR A 194 -3.91 12.76 4.58
N ILE A 195 -2.58 12.93 4.46
CA ILE A 195 -1.67 13.12 5.61
C ILE A 195 -1.36 14.60 5.83
N PRO A 196 -0.47 15.28 5.07
CA PRO A 196 -0.02 16.62 5.44
C PRO A 196 -1.14 17.65 5.37
N VAL A 197 -1.92 17.71 4.28
CA VAL A 197 -3.05 18.66 4.16
C VAL A 197 -4.19 18.24 5.07
N GLY A 198 -4.54 16.95 5.04
CA GLY A 198 -5.63 16.41 5.86
C GLY A 198 -5.44 16.66 7.35
N LEU A 199 -4.26 16.35 7.88
CA LEU A 199 -3.95 16.56 9.31
C LEU A 199 -3.83 18.03 9.69
N ALA A 200 -3.33 18.88 8.79
CA ALA A 200 -3.25 20.32 9.05
C ALA A 200 -4.62 20.99 9.13
N LEU A 201 -5.62 20.45 8.43
CA LEU A 201 -6.97 21.04 8.34
C LEU A 201 -8.03 20.33 9.20
N VAL A 202 -7.75 19.13 9.70
CA VAL A 202 -8.76 18.36 10.46
C VAL A 202 -9.04 19.02 11.80
N CYS A 203 -10.32 19.10 12.15
CA CYS A 203 -10.75 19.53 13.46
C CYS A 203 -10.54 18.43 14.50
N GLU A 204 -10.67 18.78 15.78
CA GLU A 204 -10.57 17.78 16.84
C GLU A 204 -11.59 16.65 16.62
N PHE A 205 -11.07 15.42 16.69
CA PHE A 205 -11.87 14.23 16.51
C PHE A 205 -12.82 14.05 17.69
N ALA A 206 -14.12 14.21 17.43
CA ALA A 206 -15.16 13.99 18.41
C ALA A 206 -15.46 12.49 18.58
N ARG A 207 -15.90 12.12 19.78
CA ARG A 207 -16.49 10.81 20.06
C ARG A 207 -18.00 10.88 19.85
N LEU A 208 -18.58 9.78 19.38
CA LEU A 208 -20.02 9.63 19.32
C LEU A 208 -20.56 9.48 20.75
N THR A 209 -21.52 10.32 21.14
CA THR A 209 -22.15 10.22 22.46
C THR A 209 -23.01 8.97 22.57
N GLN A 210 -23.21 8.46 23.78
CA GLN A 210 -24.10 7.31 24.02
C GLN A 210 -25.54 7.62 23.57
N ALA A 211 -26.03 8.83 23.85
CA ALA A 211 -27.35 9.28 23.41
C ALA A 211 -27.50 9.23 21.88
N LYS A 212 -26.52 9.77 21.13
CA LYS A 212 -26.53 9.74 19.67
C LYS A 212 -26.35 8.33 19.11
N CYS A 213 -25.55 7.49 19.78
CA CYS A 213 -25.39 6.08 19.42
C CYS A 213 -26.72 5.31 19.51
N ILE A 214 -27.50 5.56 20.57
CA ILE A 214 -28.83 4.96 20.77
C ILE A 214 -29.84 5.53 19.76
N ASP A 215 -29.80 6.84 19.49
CA ASP A 215 -30.65 7.50 18.48
C ASP A 215 -30.43 6.96 17.06
N LEU A 216 -29.17 6.57 16.75
CA LEU A 216 -28.80 5.86 15.52
C LEU A 216 -29.23 4.38 15.52
N ASN A 217 -29.99 3.92 16.52
CA ASN A 217 -30.49 2.55 16.69
C ASN A 217 -29.39 1.47 16.68
N LEU A 218 -28.19 1.78 17.18
CA LEU A 218 -27.06 0.84 17.22
C LEU A 218 -27.15 -0.19 18.36
N GLY A 219 -28.20 -0.12 19.19
CA GLY A 219 -28.44 -1.01 20.31
C GLY A 219 -27.96 -0.45 21.66
N VAL A 220 -28.83 -0.50 22.67
CA VAL A 220 -28.56 0.08 24.00
C VAL A 220 -27.37 -0.59 24.67
N GLU A 221 -27.33 -1.92 24.69
CA GLU A 221 -26.21 -2.69 25.28
C GLU A 221 -24.89 -2.43 24.55
N TYR A 222 -24.93 -2.36 23.21
CA TYR A 222 -23.74 -2.03 22.43
C TYR A 222 -23.20 -0.64 22.81
N CYS A 223 -24.04 0.39 22.79
CA CYS A 223 -23.65 1.77 23.09
C CYS A 223 -23.21 2.00 24.54
N THR A 224 -23.86 1.34 25.50
CA THR A 224 -23.67 1.59 26.95
C THR A 224 -22.71 0.61 27.63
N VAL A 225 -22.39 -0.52 26.98
CA VAL A 225 -21.50 -1.55 27.53
C VAL A 225 -20.35 -1.83 26.56
N THR A 226 -20.66 -2.31 25.35
CA THR A 226 -19.64 -2.85 24.43
C THR A 226 -18.64 -1.78 23.98
N VAL A 227 -19.16 -0.65 23.49
CA VAL A 227 -18.35 0.47 22.99
C VAL A 227 -18.34 1.64 23.95
N ARG A 228 -18.63 1.44 25.23
CA ARG A 228 -18.57 2.53 26.22
C ARG A 228 -17.13 3.03 26.41
N LEU A 229 -16.93 4.34 26.34
CA LEU A 229 -15.67 4.99 26.71
C LEU A 229 -15.75 5.57 28.13
N ASP A 230 -16.78 6.38 28.39
CA ASP A 230 -17.04 7.00 29.69
C ASP A 230 -18.55 7.06 29.98
N ALA A 231 -19.04 7.93 30.87
CA ALA A 231 -20.46 8.06 31.18
C ALA A 231 -21.31 8.70 30.06
N THR A 232 -20.67 9.45 29.15
CA THR A 232 -21.32 10.26 28.12
C THR A 232 -20.94 9.79 26.71
N ASN A 233 -19.69 9.38 26.51
CA ASN A 233 -19.12 9.07 25.22
C ASN A 233 -18.98 7.56 25.00
N THR A 234 -19.10 7.19 23.73
CA THR A 234 -18.66 5.89 23.22
C THR A 234 -17.23 5.98 22.72
N LYS A 235 -16.65 4.81 22.46
CA LYS A 235 -15.37 4.62 21.78
C LYS A 235 -15.44 5.09 20.33
N LEU A 236 -16.62 5.04 19.71
CA LEU A 236 -16.81 5.34 18.28
C LEU A 236 -16.47 6.79 17.96
N TYR A 237 -15.85 7.02 16.81
CA TYR A 237 -15.60 8.38 16.32
C TYR A 237 -16.83 8.97 15.63
N ASP A 238 -17.03 10.27 15.82
CA ASP A 238 -18.01 11.05 15.06
C ASP A 238 -17.27 12.06 14.17
N TYR A 239 -17.33 11.80 12.86
CA TYR A 239 -16.68 12.61 11.84
C TYR A 239 -17.59 13.71 11.26
N SER A 240 -18.74 13.96 11.87
CA SER A 240 -19.71 14.96 11.39
C SER A 240 -19.19 16.38 11.61
N ASN A 241 -18.41 16.58 12.68
CA ASN A 241 -17.62 17.79 12.82
C ASN A 241 -16.55 17.84 11.72
N CYS A 242 -16.50 18.94 10.99
CA CYS A 242 -15.62 19.12 9.84
C CYS A 242 -15.73 17.98 8.80
N TYR A 243 -16.98 17.58 8.53
CA TYR A 243 -17.36 16.52 7.60
C TYR A 243 -16.57 16.56 6.29
N SER A 244 -16.51 17.69 5.60
CA SER A 244 -15.86 17.80 4.29
C SER A 244 -14.37 17.42 4.33
N ILE A 245 -13.66 17.80 5.41
CA ILE A 245 -12.24 17.47 5.58
C ILE A 245 -12.07 15.99 5.90
N ASN A 246 -12.87 15.44 6.82
CA ASN A 246 -12.84 14.01 7.13
C ASN A 246 -13.21 13.15 5.91
N GLN A 247 -14.20 13.60 5.12
CA GLN A 247 -14.62 12.92 3.89
C GLN A 247 -13.52 12.94 2.82
N MET A 248 -12.86 14.09 2.62
CA MET A 248 -11.70 14.20 1.74
C MET A 248 -10.58 13.25 2.20
N ARG A 249 -10.26 13.23 3.50
CA ARG A 249 -9.19 12.38 4.04
C ARG A 249 -9.49 10.90 3.90
N ALA A 250 -10.72 10.47 4.16
CA ALA A 250 -11.13 9.07 3.99
C ALA A 250 -11.09 8.65 2.51
N GLY A 251 -11.56 9.50 1.60
CA GLY A 251 -11.45 9.27 0.16
C GLY A 251 -10.00 9.23 -0.33
N ALA A 252 -9.16 10.14 0.17
CA ALA A 252 -7.73 10.18 -0.14
C ALA A 252 -6.99 8.95 0.40
N GLN A 253 -7.32 8.47 1.61
CA GLN A 253 -6.79 7.21 2.14
C GLN A 253 -7.13 6.03 1.21
N LEU A 254 -8.38 5.91 0.77
CA LEU A 254 -8.77 4.87 -0.18
C LEU A 254 -8.00 4.99 -1.49
N ALA A 255 -7.89 6.21 -2.03
CA ALA A 255 -7.15 6.47 -3.25
C ALA A 255 -5.67 6.07 -3.10
N CYS A 256 -5.03 6.33 -1.95
CA CYS A 256 -3.68 5.82 -1.68
C CYS A 256 -3.63 4.29 -1.75
N ILE A 257 -4.58 3.58 -1.13
CA ILE A 257 -4.62 2.12 -1.13
C ILE A 257 -4.78 1.57 -2.57
N LEU A 258 -5.77 2.07 -3.31
CA LEU A 258 -6.05 1.61 -4.67
C LEU A 258 -4.91 1.93 -5.65
N THR A 259 -4.25 3.08 -5.49
CA THR A 259 -3.11 3.44 -6.33
C THR A 259 -1.87 2.62 -5.99
N LEU A 260 -1.65 2.22 -4.73
CA LEU A 260 -0.60 1.26 -4.38
C LEU A 260 -0.88 -0.15 -4.95
N VAL A 261 -2.14 -0.58 -4.94
CA VAL A 261 -2.58 -1.80 -5.63
C VAL A 261 -2.22 -1.73 -7.12
N GLY A 262 -2.58 -0.65 -7.80
CA GLY A 262 -2.24 -0.44 -9.21
C GLY A 262 -0.74 -0.32 -9.47
N TYR A 263 -0.01 0.33 -8.57
CA TYR A 263 1.45 0.45 -8.65
C TYR A 263 2.14 -0.90 -8.56
N ALA A 264 1.67 -1.80 -7.68
CA ALA A 264 2.22 -3.14 -7.53
C ALA A 264 2.10 -3.99 -8.82
N VAL A 265 1.08 -3.75 -9.65
CA VAL A 265 0.93 -4.40 -10.96
C VAL A 265 2.12 -4.11 -11.88
N SER A 266 2.79 -2.96 -11.72
CA SER A 266 3.98 -2.65 -12.53
C SER A 266 5.10 -3.68 -12.37
N PHE A 267 5.20 -4.33 -11.21
CA PHE A 267 6.23 -5.32 -10.93
C PHE A 267 5.97 -6.67 -11.61
N VAL A 268 4.74 -6.93 -12.06
CA VAL A 268 4.41 -8.13 -12.85
C VAL A 268 5.14 -8.15 -14.19
N PHE A 269 5.49 -6.97 -14.72
CA PHE A 269 6.23 -6.88 -15.96
C PHE A 269 7.71 -7.26 -15.81
N HIS A 270 8.24 -7.39 -14.59
CA HIS A 270 9.64 -7.74 -14.38
C HIS A 270 9.94 -9.17 -14.82
N GLU A 271 10.68 -9.30 -15.92
CA GLU A 271 11.22 -10.57 -16.37
C GLU A 271 12.48 -10.88 -15.55
N LEU A 272 12.36 -11.70 -14.52
CA LEU A 272 13.56 -12.28 -13.89
C LEU A 272 14.18 -13.27 -14.88
N HIS A 273 15.43 -13.03 -15.25
CA HIS A 273 16.15 -13.81 -16.25
C HIS A 273 16.04 -15.32 -15.98
N HIS A 274 15.61 -16.03 -17.01
CA HIS A 274 15.84 -17.46 -17.16
C HIS A 274 17.31 -17.65 -17.54
N ASP A 275 18.18 -17.97 -16.56
CA ASP A 275 19.56 -18.44 -16.79
C ASP A 275 19.60 -19.84 -17.46
N LYS A 276 18.67 -20.15 -18.37
CA LYS A 276 18.63 -21.44 -19.06
C LYS A 276 18.90 -21.38 -20.55
N ASP A 277 18.94 -20.20 -21.17
CA ASP A 277 19.03 -20.13 -22.64
C ASP A 277 20.41 -19.70 -23.15
N GLU A 278 21.28 -19.08 -22.35
CA GLU A 278 22.65 -18.73 -22.78
C GLU A 278 23.60 -19.93 -22.87
N ALA A 279 23.37 -21.00 -22.10
CA ALA A 279 24.19 -22.22 -22.18
C ALA A 279 23.96 -23.04 -23.47
N THR A 280 22.94 -22.70 -24.26
CA THR A 280 22.61 -23.41 -25.51
C THR A 280 23.22 -22.76 -26.76
N TYR A 281 23.64 -21.50 -26.67
CA TYR A 281 24.23 -20.79 -27.81
C TYR A 281 25.75 -21.00 -27.93
N GLU A 282 26.46 -21.29 -26.84
CA GLU A 282 27.90 -21.62 -26.90
C GLU A 282 28.18 -23.04 -27.42
N HIS A 283 27.19 -23.93 -27.44
CA HIS A 283 27.37 -25.32 -27.88
C HIS A 283 27.04 -25.59 -29.37
N THR A 284 26.59 -24.59 -30.13
CA THR A 284 26.22 -24.75 -31.55
C THR A 284 27.13 -24.02 -32.55
N THR A 285 28.20 -23.37 -32.09
CA THR A 285 29.20 -22.74 -32.97
C THR A 285 30.62 -23.32 -32.80
N GLY A 286 30.71 -24.59 -32.39
CA GLY A 286 31.96 -25.38 -32.44
C GLY A 286 32.14 -26.07 -33.78
#